data_AF-A0A1R3J3C1-F1
#
_entry.id   AF-A0A1R3J3C1-F1
#
_cell.length_a   1.000
_cell.length_b   1.000
_cell.length_c   1.000
_cell.angle_alpha   90.00
_cell.angle_beta   90.00
_cell.angle_gamma   90.00
#
_symmetry.space_group_name_H-M   'P 1'
#
loop_
_entity.id
_entity.type
_entity.pdbx_description
1 polymer ?
#
loop_
_entity_poly.entity_id
_entity_poly.type
_entity_poly.pdbx_seq_one_letter_code
_entity_poly.pdbx_strand_id
1 'polypeptide(L)'
;MGTQKHKIQATVVIIGRIPCNEAGNFVSATPYQISLQLSSQKQNVSFRLVSADNSNIGDPAYLEDRNVADSICSVNFDWDEKFGTPGAILVRNSLENTEFYLKSVTLENVPGRGRIHFVCNSWVYKDEKYQSDRVFFTNKTYLPHEMPEPLRKYREEELRILRGNGDQGELKAWDRVYDYALYNDLGDPDKGSDYKRQTLGGNSEFPYPRRGKTGRAPTQSGQFNFLHLQLIMF
;
A
#
# COMPACT_ATOMS: atom_id res chain seq x y z
N MET A 1 0.92 28.68 -29.24
CA MET A 1 0.37 29.20 -27.97
C MET A 1 0.79 28.23 -26.87
N GLY A 2 1.64 28.65 -25.95
CA GLY A 2 2.14 27.80 -24.87
C GLY A 2 1.01 27.47 -23.90
N THR A 3 0.83 26.19 -23.56
CA THR A 3 -0.11 25.79 -22.51
C THR A 3 0.36 26.43 -21.20
N GLN A 4 -0.49 27.24 -20.55
CA GLN A 4 -0.16 27.83 -19.26
C GLN A 4 -0.12 26.70 -18.22
N LYS A 5 1.06 26.43 -17.66
CA LYS A 5 1.22 25.47 -16.56
C LYS A 5 0.72 26.12 -15.28
N HIS A 6 -0.21 25.47 -14.60
CA HIS A 6 -0.70 25.83 -13.28
C HIS A 6 -0.05 24.92 -12.24
N LYS A 7 0.20 25.46 -11.05
CA LYS A 7 0.60 24.65 -9.90
C LYS A 7 -0.64 24.26 -9.12
N ILE A 8 -0.84 22.95 -8.92
CA ILE A 8 -1.84 22.42 -8.00
C ILE A 8 -1.13 22.04 -6.72
N GLN A 9 -1.47 22.72 -5.63
CA GLN A 9 -0.98 22.36 -4.31
C GLN A 9 -1.81 21.19 -3.77
N ALA A 10 -1.11 20.22 -3.19
CA ALA A 10 -1.70 19.10 -2.50
C ALA A 10 -1.29 19.08 -1.03
N THR A 11 -2.22 18.69 -0.18
CA THR A 11 -1.97 18.35 1.22
C THR A 11 -1.88 16.84 1.36
N VAL A 12 -0.74 16.36 1.87
CA VAL A 12 -0.46 14.94 2.09
C VAL A 12 -0.38 14.68 3.59
N VAL A 13 -1.12 13.68 4.07
CA VAL A 13 -1.09 13.27 5.48
C VAL A 13 -0.36 11.94 5.60
N ILE A 14 0.79 11.94 6.26
CA ILE A 14 1.66 10.78 6.43
C ILE A 14 1.94 10.52 7.90
N ILE A 15 1.94 9.26 8.33
CA ILE A 15 2.27 8.88 9.70
C ILE A 15 3.51 8.01 9.66
N GLY A 16 4.50 8.37 10.46
CA GLY A 16 5.72 7.59 10.62
C GLY A 16 5.49 6.33 11.45
N ARG A 17 6.23 5.26 11.20
CA ARG A 17 6.23 4.09 12.09
C ARG A 17 6.92 4.43 13.40
N ILE A 18 6.21 4.32 14.52
CA ILE A 18 6.81 4.42 15.84
C ILE A 18 7.59 3.12 16.10
N PRO A 19 8.92 3.16 16.29
CA PRO A 19 9.69 1.97 16.62
C PRO A 19 9.21 1.38 17.95
N CYS A 20 8.95 0.07 17.95
CA CYS A 20 8.73 -0.70 19.17
C CYS A 20 9.99 -1.52 19.47
N ASN A 21 10.35 -1.65 20.75
CA ASN A 21 11.40 -2.58 21.15
C ASN A 21 10.91 -4.04 21.07
N GLU A 22 11.81 -4.99 21.28
CA GLU A 22 11.50 -6.43 21.23
C GLU A 22 10.41 -6.87 22.24
N ALA A 23 10.19 -6.09 23.30
CA ALA A 23 9.12 -6.31 24.28
C ALA A 23 7.77 -5.70 23.86
N GLY A 24 7.69 -5.09 22.67
CA GLY A 24 6.49 -4.42 22.17
C GLY A 24 6.24 -3.02 22.76
N ASN A 25 7.16 -2.50 23.57
CA ASN A 25 7.04 -1.15 24.11
C ASN A 25 7.45 -0.14 23.05
N PHE A 26 6.66 0.92 22.87
CA PHE A 26 7.04 2.04 22.02
C PHE A 26 8.34 2.64 22.55
N VAL A 27 9.38 2.62 21.72
CA VAL A 27 10.58 3.43 21.96
C VAL A 27 10.12 4.86 21.80
N SER A 28 10.53 5.75 22.70
CA SER A 28 10.15 7.16 22.71
C SER A 28 10.78 7.93 21.54
N ALA A 29 10.59 7.46 20.31
CA ALA A 29 10.73 8.28 19.14
C ALA A 29 9.54 9.23 19.16
N THR A 30 9.80 10.48 19.50
CA THR A 30 8.80 11.52 19.34
C THR A 30 8.40 11.57 17.85
N PRO A 31 7.14 11.86 17.50
CA PRO A 31 6.72 12.08 16.12
C PRO A 31 7.68 13.03 15.35
N TYR A 32 8.34 13.91 16.09
CA TYR A 32 9.39 14.83 15.68
C TYR A 32 10.63 14.19 15.03
N GLN A 33 11.06 12.98 15.41
CA GLN A 33 12.24 12.32 14.82
C GLN A 33 11.94 11.72 13.44
N ILE A 34 10.78 11.07 13.27
CA ILE A 34 10.38 10.46 12.00
C ILE A 34 10.01 11.54 10.97
N SER A 35 9.19 12.50 11.37
CA SER A 35 9.70 13.87 11.48
C SER A 35 10.75 14.39 10.48
N LEU A 36 11.89 14.62 11.11
CA LEU A 36 13.11 15.17 10.58
C LEU A 36 13.74 14.29 9.50
N GLN A 37 13.69 12.96 9.65
CA GLN A 37 14.28 12.01 8.70
C GLN A 37 13.60 12.03 7.33
N LEU A 38 12.28 12.20 7.30
CA LEU A 38 11.52 12.41 6.06
C LEU A 38 11.82 13.78 5.43
N SER A 39 12.00 14.81 6.25
CA SER A 39 12.23 16.19 5.79
C SER A 39 13.65 16.47 5.27
N SER A 40 14.65 15.73 5.74
CA SER A 40 16.03 15.83 5.26
C SER A 40 16.22 15.18 3.89
N GLN A 41 15.29 14.31 3.47
CA GLN A 41 15.35 13.53 2.23
C GLN A 41 14.31 14.02 1.20
N LYS A 42 14.33 15.33 0.89
CA LYS A 42 13.33 16.07 0.08
C LYS A 42 13.01 15.50 -1.32
N GLN A 43 13.75 14.51 -1.84
CA GLN A 43 13.52 13.91 -3.16
C GLN A 43 13.23 12.40 -3.14
N ASN A 44 13.05 11.81 -1.96
CA ASN A 44 12.94 10.35 -1.86
C ASN A 44 11.50 9.83 -1.91
N VAL A 45 10.49 10.68 -1.70
CA VAL A 45 9.08 10.29 -1.89
C VAL A 45 8.49 11.10 -3.02
N SER A 46 8.08 10.42 -4.09
CA SER A 46 7.49 11.05 -5.26
C SER A 46 6.05 10.64 -5.47
N PHE A 47 5.29 11.57 -6.01
CA PHE A 47 3.89 11.44 -6.35
C PHE A 47 3.70 11.80 -7.82
N ARG A 48 2.89 11.04 -8.55
CA ARG A 48 2.54 11.33 -9.95
C ARG A 48 1.05 11.22 -10.14
N LEU A 49 0.44 12.26 -10.69
CA LEU A 49 -0.99 12.24 -11.02
C LEU A 49 -1.23 11.38 -12.27
N VAL A 50 -2.38 10.72 -12.31
CA VAL A 50 -2.87 9.97 -13.46
C VAL A 50 -4.23 10.55 -13.84
N SER A 51 -4.37 10.91 -15.11
CA SER A 51 -5.61 11.47 -15.65
C SER A 51 -6.70 10.40 -15.83
N ALA A 52 -7.91 10.73 -15.41
CA ALA A 52 -9.12 9.98 -15.69
C ALA A 52 -9.62 10.17 -17.13
N ASP A 53 -9.19 11.24 -17.80
CA ASP A 53 -9.80 11.67 -19.07
C ASP A 53 -9.01 11.16 -20.30
N ASN A 54 -7.68 11.06 -20.22
CA ASN A 54 -6.84 10.83 -21.39
C ASN A 54 -5.54 10.04 -21.16
N SER A 55 -5.46 9.25 -20.09
CA SER A 55 -4.29 8.39 -19.76
C SER A 55 -2.96 9.14 -19.54
N ASN A 56 -2.97 10.48 -19.48
CA ASN A 56 -1.79 11.27 -19.17
C ASN A 56 -1.27 10.96 -17.76
N ILE A 57 0.05 10.89 -17.63
CA ILE A 57 0.75 10.71 -16.35
C ILE A 57 1.59 11.96 -16.12
N GLY A 58 1.44 12.58 -14.96
CA GLY A 58 2.14 13.79 -14.60
C GLY A 58 3.62 13.55 -14.32
N ASP A 59 4.37 14.65 -14.32
CA ASP A 59 5.74 14.69 -13.81
C ASP A 59 5.77 14.36 -12.31
N PRO A 60 6.87 13.77 -11.81
CA PRO A 60 7.02 13.50 -10.39
C PRO A 60 7.08 14.79 -9.58
N ALA A 61 6.22 14.88 -8.57
CA ALA A 61 6.25 15.92 -7.55
C ALA A 61 6.69 15.31 -6.21
N TYR A 62 7.40 16.09 -5.40
CA TYR A 62 8.05 15.61 -4.18
C TYR A 62 7.47 16.32 -2.95
N LEU A 63 7.66 15.70 -1.78
CA LEU A 63 7.25 16.30 -0.51
C LEU A 63 8.01 17.61 -0.26
N GLU A 64 7.25 18.68 -0.08
CA GLU A 64 7.68 20.02 0.33
C GLU A 64 7.10 20.34 1.70
N ASP A 65 7.85 21.10 2.52
CA ASP A 65 7.50 21.68 3.82
C ASP A 65 6.57 20.88 4.75
N ARG A 66 7.10 20.53 5.92
CA ARG A 66 6.36 19.80 6.95
C ARG A 66 5.91 20.74 8.07
N ASN A 67 4.61 20.84 8.29
CA ASN A 67 4.11 21.32 9.57
C ASN A 67 4.25 20.17 10.59
N VAL A 68 5.20 20.36 11.50
CA VAL A 68 5.71 19.34 12.44
C VAL A 68 4.63 18.84 13.40
N ALA A 69 3.61 19.65 13.68
CA ALA A 69 2.56 19.30 14.65
C ALA A 69 1.63 18.16 14.19
N ASP A 70 1.35 18.04 12.88
CA ASP A 70 0.21 17.26 12.40
C ASP A 70 0.53 16.16 11.39
N SER A 71 1.81 15.91 11.10
CA SER A 71 2.16 14.89 10.10
C SER A 71 1.60 15.22 8.70
N ILE A 72 1.44 16.52 8.45
CA ILE A 72 0.94 17.13 7.22
C ILE A 72 2.12 17.68 6.43
N CYS A 73 2.18 17.31 5.15
CA CYS A 73 3.14 17.78 4.17
C CYS A 73 2.42 18.41 2.98
N SER A 74 3.14 19.20 2.20
CA SER A 74 2.65 19.75 0.94
C SER A 74 3.36 19.12 -0.26
N VAL A 75 2.71 19.09 -1.42
CA VAL A 75 3.30 18.69 -2.69
C VAL A 75 2.75 19.62 -3.77
N ASN A 76 3.59 20.12 -4.65
CA ASN A 76 3.15 20.97 -5.76
C ASN A 76 3.27 20.22 -7.09
N PHE A 77 2.14 20.05 -7.77
CA PHE A 77 2.07 19.39 -9.08
C PHE A 77 2.02 20.42 -10.20
N ASP A 78 2.84 20.21 -11.22
CA ASP A 78 2.65 20.89 -12.50
C ASP A 78 1.45 20.25 -13.22
N TRP A 79 0.48 21.08 -13.58
CA TRP A 79 -0.75 20.65 -14.24
C TRP A 79 -1.11 21.64 -15.34
N ASP A 80 -1.65 21.14 -16.45
CA ASP A 80 -2.22 21.98 -17.50
C ASP A 80 -3.60 21.43 -17.90
N GLU A 81 -4.38 22.23 -18.62
CA GLU A 81 -5.74 21.84 -19.03
C GLU A 81 -5.75 20.57 -19.89
N LYS A 82 -4.67 20.29 -20.62
CA LYS A 82 -4.55 19.08 -21.44
C LYS A 82 -4.33 17.84 -20.60
N PHE A 83 -3.85 17.97 -19.36
CA PHE A 83 -3.78 16.86 -18.43
C PHE A 83 -5.17 16.30 -18.12
N GLY A 84 -6.19 17.16 -18.05
CA GLY A 84 -7.54 16.77 -17.64
C GLY A 84 -7.64 16.49 -16.15
N THR A 85 -8.50 15.57 -15.76
CA THR A 85 -8.91 15.39 -14.36
C THR A 85 -8.07 14.33 -13.65
N PRO A 86 -7.38 14.65 -12.55
CA PRO A 86 -6.70 13.64 -11.74
C PRO A 86 -7.70 12.59 -11.21
N GLY A 87 -7.46 11.32 -11.54
CA GLY A 87 -8.32 10.18 -11.17
C GLY A 87 -7.63 9.12 -10.31
N ALA A 88 -6.30 9.03 -10.43
CA ALA A 88 -5.44 8.22 -9.58
C ALA A 88 -4.13 8.95 -9.30
N ILE A 89 -3.39 8.48 -8.30
CA ILE A 89 -2.07 8.97 -7.93
C ILE A 89 -1.14 7.78 -7.72
N LEU A 90 0.04 7.84 -8.32
CA LEU A 90 1.12 6.90 -8.13
C LEU A 90 2.05 7.43 -7.05
N VAL A 91 2.47 6.57 -6.14
CA VAL A 91 3.35 6.91 -5.01
C VAL A 91 4.55 5.97 -5.04
N ARG A 92 5.73 6.56 -5.02
CA ARG A 92 7.00 5.85 -4.92
C ARG A 92 7.75 6.32 -3.68
N ASN A 93 8.14 5.38 -2.83
CA ASN A 93 8.96 5.62 -1.65
C ASN A 93 10.36 5.06 -1.90
N SER A 94 11.32 5.93 -2.13
CA SER A 94 12.74 5.63 -2.30
C SER A 94 13.56 6.01 -1.05
N LEU A 95 12.91 6.16 0.12
CA LEU A 95 13.60 6.37 1.40
C LEU A 95 14.36 5.10 1.80
N GLU A 96 15.50 5.29 2.45
CA GLU A 96 16.28 4.19 2.98
C GLU A 96 15.66 3.68 4.29
N ASN A 97 15.37 2.37 4.36
CA ASN A 97 14.90 1.64 5.55
C ASN A 97 13.71 2.27 6.29
N THR A 98 12.87 3.04 5.59
CA THR A 98 11.76 3.79 6.21
C THR A 98 10.49 3.63 5.38
N GLU A 99 9.53 2.87 5.89
CA GLU A 99 8.14 2.93 5.46
C GLU A 99 7.37 4.05 6.16
N PHE A 100 6.29 4.50 5.53
CA PHE A 100 5.34 5.43 6.15
C PHE A 100 3.92 5.00 5.86
N TYR A 101 2.99 5.39 6.73
CA TYR A 101 1.57 5.20 6.53
C TYR A 101 0.99 6.41 5.82
N LEU A 102 0.53 6.24 4.58
CA LEU A 102 -0.14 7.27 3.81
C LEU A 102 -1.62 7.27 4.15
N LYS A 103 -2.09 8.31 4.85
CA LYS A 103 -3.50 8.44 5.21
C LYS A 103 -4.33 8.99 4.06
N SER A 104 -3.90 10.12 3.49
CA SER A 104 -4.64 10.77 2.39
C SER A 104 -3.77 11.74 1.60
N VAL A 105 -4.18 11.99 0.35
CA VAL A 105 -3.71 13.11 -0.49
C VAL A 105 -4.91 13.94 -0.89
N THR A 106 -4.81 15.27 -0.79
CA THR A 106 -5.90 16.18 -1.16
C THR A 106 -5.36 17.26 -2.09
N LEU A 107 -5.87 17.33 -3.32
CA LEU A 107 -5.59 18.41 -4.25
C LEU A 107 -6.60 19.53 -4.02
N GLU A 108 -6.11 20.73 -3.75
CA GLU A 108 -6.95 21.90 -3.57
C GLU A 108 -7.02 22.72 -4.87
N ASN A 109 -8.17 23.32 -5.14
CA ASN A 109 -8.38 24.26 -6.25
C ASN A 109 -8.01 23.73 -7.64
N VAL A 110 -8.31 22.46 -7.95
CA VAL A 110 -8.12 21.92 -9.31
C VAL A 110 -9.04 22.68 -10.28
N PRO A 111 -8.52 23.32 -11.34
CA PRO A 111 -9.33 24.13 -12.24
C PRO A 111 -10.53 23.36 -12.82
N GLY A 112 -11.73 23.94 -12.73
CA GLY A 112 -12.97 23.33 -13.22
C GLY A 112 -13.50 22.11 -12.43
N ARG A 113 -12.78 21.66 -11.39
CA ARG A 113 -13.11 20.46 -10.61
C ARG A 113 -13.20 20.71 -9.11
N GLY A 114 -12.51 21.74 -8.61
CA GLY A 114 -12.44 22.06 -7.19
C GLY A 114 -11.53 21.11 -6.43
N ARG A 115 -11.99 20.59 -5.29
CA ARG A 115 -11.20 19.73 -4.40
C ARG A 115 -11.27 18.26 -4.86
N ILE A 116 -10.12 17.60 -4.96
CA ILE A 116 -10.02 16.16 -5.27
C ILE A 116 -9.34 15.44 -4.11
N HIS A 117 -9.95 14.36 -3.61
CA HIS A 117 -9.50 13.66 -2.42
C HIS A 117 -9.18 12.19 -2.70
N PHE A 118 -8.03 11.75 -2.22
CA PHE A 118 -7.54 10.38 -2.25
C PHE A 118 -7.49 9.86 -0.81
N VAL A 119 -8.37 8.90 -0.49
CA VAL A 119 -8.38 8.23 0.81
C VAL A 119 -7.49 6.98 0.68
N CYS A 120 -6.29 7.03 1.23
CA CYS A 120 -5.26 6.03 0.97
C CYS A 120 -5.19 4.94 2.05
N ASN A 121 -5.10 5.36 3.31
CA ASN A 121 -5.04 4.49 4.50
C ASN A 121 -4.19 3.23 4.35
N SER A 122 -2.93 3.39 3.93
CA SER A 122 -2.04 2.26 3.68
C SER A 122 -0.58 2.56 3.98
N TRP A 123 0.13 1.55 4.49
CA TRP A 123 1.60 1.54 4.53
C TRP A 123 2.19 1.56 3.12
N VAL A 124 3.22 2.39 2.91
CA VAL A 124 4.01 2.50 1.69
C VAL A 124 5.46 2.16 2.03
N TYR A 125 5.87 0.94 1.67
CA TYR A 125 7.24 0.46 1.83
C TYR A 125 8.16 0.98 0.74
N LYS A 126 9.47 0.73 0.90
CA LYS A 126 10.48 1.04 -0.10
C LYS A 126 10.10 0.43 -1.47
N ASP A 127 10.28 1.19 -2.53
CA ASP A 127 9.96 0.85 -3.92
C ASP A 127 10.55 -0.48 -4.39
N GLU A 128 11.77 -0.82 -3.96
CA GLU A 128 12.41 -2.12 -4.20
C GLU A 128 11.60 -3.34 -3.71
N LYS A 129 10.64 -3.14 -2.80
CA LYS A 129 9.74 -4.20 -2.30
C LYS A 129 8.52 -4.43 -3.20
N TYR A 130 8.29 -3.57 -4.19
CA TYR A 130 7.15 -3.63 -5.08
C TYR A 130 7.57 -3.90 -6.53
N GLN A 131 6.71 -4.57 -7.28
CA GLN A 131 6.89 -4.75 -8.73
C GLN A 131 6.54 -3.48 -9.52
N SER A 132 5.73 -2.60 -8.93
CA SER A 132 5.24 -1.37 -9.52
C SER A 132 4.94 -0.32 -8.45
N ASP A 133 4.81 0.94 -8.87
CA ASP A 133 4.47 2.03 -7.96
C ASP A 133 3.09 1.80 -7.32
N ARG A 134 2.93 2.28 -6.09
CA ARG A 134 1.66 2.16 -5.36
C ARG A 134 0.63 3.09 -5.98
N VAL A 135 -0.51 2.55 -6.41
CA VAL A 135 -1.62 3.35 -6.95
C VAL A 135 -2.71 3.59 -5.91
N PHE A 136 -3.23 4.81 -5.86
CA PHE A 136 -4.40 5.18 -5.07
C PHE A 136 -5.39 5.93 -5.96
N PHE A 137 -6.68 5.62 -5.82
CA PHE A 137 -7.74 6.24 -6.61
C PHE A 137 -8.42 7.37 -5.83
N THR A 138 -9.06 8.28 -6.56
CA THR A 138 -9.96 9.26 -5.93
C THR A 138 -11.11 8.56 -5.20
N ASN A 139 -11.74 9.25 -4.24
CA ASN A 139 -12.90 8.75 -3.50
C ASN A 139 -14.21 8.67 -4.32
N LYS A 140 -14.12 8.66 -5.66
CA LYS A 140 -15.26 8.47 -6.57
C LYS A 140 -15.51 6.98 -6.77
N THR A 141 -16.77 6.58 -6.66
CA THR A 141 -17.22 5.19 -6.85
C THR A 141 -17.64 4.94 -8.28
N TYR A 142 -17.23 3.81 -8.84
CA TYR A 142 -17.59 3.38 -10.19
C TYR A 142 -17.92 1.89 -10.21
N LEU A 143 -18.97 1.49 -10.92
CA LEU A 143 -19.08 0.11 -11.40
C LEU A 143 -17.97 -0.18 -12.43
N PRO A 144 -17.58 -1.45 -12.65
CA PRO A 144 -16.50 -1.78 -13.58
C PRO A 144 -16.67 -1.18 -14.98
N HIS A 145 -17.90 -1.14 -15.51
CA HIS A 145 -18.20 -0.60 -16.84
C HIS A 145 -18.28 0.94 -16.87
N GLU A 146 -18.50 1.58 -15.71
CA GLU A 146 -18.57 3.04 -15.57
C GLU A 146 -17.20 3.67 -15.31
N MET A 147 -16.21 2.87 -14.89
CA MET A 147 -14.87 3.38 -14.60
C MET A 147 -14.27 4.02 -15.87
N PRO A 148 -13.71 5.25 -15.75
CA PRO A 148 -13.05 5.91 -16.86
C PRO A 148 -12.00 4.99 -17.49
N GLU A 149 -12.07 4.84 -18.81
CA GLU A 149 -11.23 3.91 -19.58
C GLU A 149 -9.73 4.05 -19.27
N PRO A 150 -9.16 5.27 -19.16
CA PRO A 150 -7.77 5.48 -18.76
C PRO A 150 -7.34 4.85 -17.44
N LEU A 151 -8.28 4.68 -16.50
CA LEU A 151 -7.99 4.16 -15.16
C LEU A 151 -8.13 2.63 -15.07
N ARG A 152 -8.79 1.99 -16.05
CA ARG A 152 -9.09 0.55 -16.00
C ARG A 152 -7.84 -0.31 -15.90
N LYS A 153 -6.79 0.02 -16.67
CA LYS A 153 -5.50 -0.68 -16.61
C LYS A 153 -4.88 -0.67 -15.20
N TYR A 154 -4.96 0.46 -14.48
CA TYR A 154 -4.43 0.57 -13.13
C TYR A 154 -5.25 -0.24 -12.14
N ARG A 155 -6.57 -0.29 -12.31
CA ARG A 155 -7.46 -1.11 -11.49
C ARG A 155 -7.18 -2.60 -11.70
N GLU A 156 -7.09 -3.03 -12.95
CA GLU A 156 -6.85 -4.44 -13.28
C GLU A 156 -5.48 -4.91 -12.79
N GLU A 157 -4.46 -4.08 -12.96
CA GLU A 157 -3.12 -4.37 -12.47
C GLU A 157 -3.05 -4.42 -10.94
N GLU A 158 -3.68 -3.46 -10.25
CA GLU A 158 -3.76 -3.49 -8.79
C GLU A 158 -4.51 -4.74 -8.30
N LEU A 159 -5.61 -5.13 -8.94
CA LEU A 159 -6.32 -6.37 -8.60
C LEU A 159 -5.47 -7.62 -8.88
N ARG A 160 -4.64 -7.62 -9.92
CA ARG A 160 -3.71 -8.71 -10.22
C ARG A 160 -2.64 -8.83 -9.14
N ILE A 161 -2.06 -7.70 -8.72
CA ILE A 161 -1.08 -7.63 -7.62
C ILE A 161 -1.69 -8.15 -6.32
N LEU A 162 -2.93 -7.74 -6.00
CA LEU A 162 -3.63 -8.16 -4.79
C LEU A 162 -3.99 -9.66 -4.79
N ARG A 163 -4.20 -10.29 -5.94
CA ARG A 163 -4.41 -11.76 -6.02
C ARG A 163 -3.12 -12.57 -5.90
N GLY A 164 -1.98 -11.96 -6.21
CA GLY A 164 -0.73 -12.68 -6.35
C GLY A 164 -0.74 -13.64 -7.55
N ASN A 165 0.26 -14.50 -7.62
CA ASN A 165 0.46 -15.46 -8.72
C ASN A 165 0.21 -16.92 -8.33
N GLY A 166 -0.35 -17.20 -7.14
CA GLY A 166 -0.64 -18.56 -6.66
C GLY A 166 0.57 -19.37 -6.19
N ASP A 167 1.75 -19.12 -6.77
CA ASP A 167 3.00 -19.84 -6.47
C ASP A 167 4.03 -19.00 -5.71
N GLN A 168 3.61 -17.84 -5.19
CA GLN A 168 4.41 -17.06 -4.25
C GLN A 168 4.71 -17.93 -3.02
N GLY A 169 5.99 -18.01 -2.67
CA GLY A 169 6.46 -18.60 -1.43
C GLY A 169 5.97 -17.83 -0.21
N GLU A 170 6.76 -17.80 0.85
CA GLU A 170 6.36 -17.12 2.08
C GLU A 170 6.06 -15.63 1.87
N LEU A 171 4.83 -15.22 2.21
CA LEU A 171 4.41 -13.83 2.15
C LEU A 171 5.16 -13.00 3.19
N LYS A 172 5.65 -11.84 2.76
CA LYS A 172 6.42 -10.90 3.56
C LYS A 172 5.53 -9.78 4.08
N ALA A 173 6.01 -9.04 5.08
CA ALA A 173 5.25 -7.99 5.76
C ALA A 173 4.76 -6.85 4.84
N TRP A 174 5.42 -6.64 3.70
CA TRP A 174 5.05 -5.63 2.70
C TRP A 174 4.15 -6.17 1.59
N ASP A 175 3.93 -7.50 1.54
CA ASP A 175 3.09 -8.12 0.52
C ASP A 175 1.61 -7.82 0.81
N ARG A 176 0.87 -7.51 -0.25
CA ARG A 176 -0.57 -7.20 -0.20
C ARG A 176 -1.39 -8.29 -0.88
N VAL A 177 -0.90 -9.52 -0.83
CA VAL A 177 -1.48 -10.66 -1.54
C VAL A 177 -2.58 -11.28 -0.67
N TYR A 178 -3.75 -11.43 -1.25
CA TYR A 178 -4.93 -12.03 -0.66
C TYR A 178 -5.25 -13.31 -1.43
N ASP A 179 -4.90 -14.44 -0.83
CA ASP A 179 -5.15 -15.77 -1.38
C ASP A 179 -5.64 -16.70 -0.25
N TYR A 180 -6.11 -17.88 -0.62
CA TYR A 180 -6.77 -18.82 0.27
C TYR A 180 -5.87 -19.99 0.66
N ALA A 181 -6.01 -20.45 1.90
CA ALA A 181 -5.38 -21.67 2.39
C ALA A 181 -6.34 -22.46 3.29
N LEU A 182 -6.01 -23.74 3.49
CA LEU A 182 -6.65 -24.60 4.48
C LEU A 182 -6.12 -24.28 5.88
N TYR A 183 -6.83 -24.75 6.91
CA TYR A 183 -6.33 -24.76 8.28
C TYR A 183 -5.42 -25.98 8.47
N ASN A 184 -4.25 -25.92 7.83
CA ASN A 184 -3.16 -26.88 7.97
C ASN A 184 -2.02 -26.33 8.84
N ASP A 185 -2.27 -25.25 9.57
CA ASP A 185 -1.27 -24.49 10.32
C ASP A 185 -1.48 -24.54 11.83
N LEU A 186 -2.53 -25.21 12.31
CA LEU A 186 -2.88 -25.30 13.73
C LEU A 186 -2.03 -26.31 14.54
N GLY A 187 -1.40 -27.27 13.85
CA GLY A 187 -0.59 -28.33 14.46
C GLY A 187 0.91 -28.13 14.26
N ASP A 188 1.69 -28.75 15.13
CA ASP A 188 3.16 -28.76 15.06
C ASP A 188 3.68 -30.20 15.24
N PRO A 189 3.52 -31.07 14.21
CA PRO A 189 3.90 -32.49 14.30
C PRO A 189 5.40 -32.72 14.56
N ASP A 190 6.25 -31.74 14.26
CA ASP A 190 7.69 -31.84 14.45
C ASP A 190 8.06 -31.78 15.96
N LYS A 191 7.16 -31.29 16.82
CA LYS A 191 7.26 -31.38 18.30
C LYS A 191 6.75 -32.70 18.90
N GLY A 192 6.18 -33.59 18.08
CA GLY A 192 5.65 -34.88 18.52
C GLY A 192 4.15 -35.08 18.23
N SER A 193 3.67 -36.31 18.43
CA SER A 193 2.30 -36.72 18.08
C SER A 193 1.21 -35.89 18.75
N ASP A 194 1.44 -35.44 19.98
CA ASP A 194 0.45 -34.72 20.79
C ASP A 194 0.16 -33.31 20.24
N TYR A 195 1.07 -32.79 19.41
CA TYR A 195 0.96 -31.50 18.75
C TYR A 195 0.40 -31.60 17.33
N LYS A 196 0.19 -32.82 16.82
CA LYS A 196 -0.47 -33.02 15.51
C LYS A 196 -1.94 -32.60 15.60
N ARG A 197 -2.41 -31.89 14.58
CA ARG A 197 -3.83 -31.56 14.40
C ARG A 197 -4.26 -32.07 13.03
N GLN A 198 -5.55 -32.29 12.82
CA GLN A 198 -6.05 -32.60 11.48
C GLN A 198 -6.20 -31.32 10.66
N THR A 199 -6.01 -31.42 9.34
CA THR A 199 -6.28 -30.29 8.44
C THR A 199 -7.77 -30.06 8.31
N LEU A 200 -8.22 -28.81 8.47
CA LEU A 200 -9.63 -28.45 8.29
C LEU A 200 -9.84 -27.76 6.93
N GLY A 201 -10.84 -28.24 6.18
CA GLY A 201 -11.22 -27.80 4.85
C GLY A 201 -10.61 -28.64 3.72
N GLY A 202 -11.23 -28.60 2.54
CA GLY A 202 -10.71 -29.25 1.32
C GLY A 202 -11.12 -30.71 1.15
N ASN A 203 -11.84 -31.29 2.11
CA ASN A 203 -12.45 -32.61 2.03
C ASN A 203 -13.86 -32.59 2.65
N SER A 204 -14.63 -33.64 2.41
CA SER A 204 -16.01 -33.78 2.91
C SER A 204 -16.10 -34.22 4.37
N GLU A 205 -15.03 -34.79 4.93
CA GLU A 205 -14.98 -35.29 6.32
C GLU A 205 -14.81 -34.16 7.33
N PHE A 206 -14.00 -33.15 6.99
CA PHE A 206 -13.71 -31.96 7.78
C PHE A 206 -13.94 -30.69 6.95
N PRO A 207 -15.18 -30.40 6.54
CA PRO A 207 -15.47 -29.18 5.81
C PRO A 207 -15.21 -27.96 6.71
N TYR A 208 -14.52 -26.95 6.16
CA TYR A 208 -14.21 -25.73 6.90
C TYR A 208 -13.96 -24.56 5.94
N PRO A 209 -14.30 -23.31 6.34
CA PRO A 209 -13.93 -22.12 5.59
C PRO A 209 -12.43 -22.04 5.31
N ARG A 210 -12.06 -21.31 4.26
CA ARG A 210 -10.66 -21.00 3.97
C ARG A 210 -10.18 -19.85 4.86
N ARG A 211 -8.88 -19.84 5.14
CA ARG A 211 -8.17 -18.72 5.78
C ARG A 211 -7.33 -17.95 4.76
N GLY A 212 -6.79 -16.80 5.16
CA GLY A 212 -5.76 -16.10 4.41
C GLY A 212 -4.48 -16.92 4.30
N LYS A 213 -3.95 -17.07 3.09
CA LYS A 213 -2.69 -17.77 2.81
C LYS A 213 -1.52 -17.00 3.41
N THR A 214 -0.51 -17.75 3.85
CA THR A 214 0.74 -17.20 4.42
C THR A 214 1.98 -17.62 3.64
N GLY A 215 1.90 -18.69 2.83
CA GLY A 215 3.02 -19.20 2.03
C GLY A 215 4.19 -19.79 2.83
N ARG A 216 4.06 -19.91 4.16
CA ARG A 216 5.10 -20.51 5.02
C ARG A 216 5.38 -21.96 4.60
N ALA A 217 6.64 -22.35 4.70
CA ALA A 217 7.11 -23.68 4.31
C ALA A 217 6.39 -24.79 5.11
N PRO A 218 6.20 -25.96 4.49
CA PRO A 218 5.69 -27.11 5.19
C PRO A 218 6.69 -27.61 6.26
N THR A 219 6.16 -28.31 7.26
CA THR A 219 6.94 -29.06 8.26
C THR A 219 7.80 -30.12 7.61
N GLN A 220 8.80 -30.64 8.32
CA GLN A 220 9.65 -31.71 7.79
C GLN A 220 8.84 -32.97 7.44
N SER A 221 7.76 -33.18 8.20
CA SER A 221 6.74 -34.20 7.96
C SER A 221 5.81 -33.93 6.76
N GLY A 222 5.94 -32.77 6.10
CA GLY A 222 5.34 -32.44 4.80
C GLY A 222 3.86 -32.08 4.78
N GLN A 223 3.17 -32.07 5.93
CA GLN A 223 1.70 -31.96 5.99
C GLN A 223 1.16 -30.67 6.62
N PHE A 224 2.00 -29.89 7.32
CA PHE A 224 1.56 -28.74 8.12
C PHE A 224 2.40 -27.51 7.82
N ASN A 225 1.85 -26.31 7.96
CA ASN A 225 2.63 -25.07 7.83
C ASN A 225 2.84 -24.47 9.22
N PHE A 226 4.07 -24.09 9.57
CA PHE A 226 4.38 -23.61 10.92
C PHE A 226 3.57 -22.36 11.33
N LEU A 227 3.06 -22.32 12.56
CA LEU A 227 2.58 -21.10 13.24
C LEU A 227 3.63 -20.70 14.29
N HIS A 228 4.64 -19.93 13.90
CA HIS A 228 5.27 -19.02 14.86
C HIS A 228 4.72 -17.61 14.59
N LEU A 229 4.20 -17.00 15.65
CA LEU A 229 3.36 -15.80 15.60
C LEU A 229 4.06 -14.63 14.89
N GLN A 230 3.55 -14.30 13.71
CA GLN A 230 3.33 -12.91 13.31
C GLN A 230 2.12 -12.89 12.38
N LEU A 231 1.00 -12.40 12.90
CA LEU A 231 -0.10 -11.94 12.08
C LEU A 231 0.43 -10.74 11.28
N ILE A 232 0.49 -10.86 9.97
CA ILE A 232 0.63 -9.70 9.10
C ILE A 232 -0.74 -8.98 9.17
N MET A 233 -0.84 -8.00 10.06
CA MET A 233 -1.99 -7.08 10.07
C MET A 233 -1.77 -6.05 8.96
N PHE A 234 -2.77 -5.92 8.08
CA PHE A 234 -2.82 -4.96 6.97
C PHE A 234 -3.13 -3.54 7.45
#